data_AF-A0AAE9VMR8-F1
#
_entry.id   AF-A0AAE9VMR8-F1
#
_cell.length_a   1.000
_cell.length_b   1.000
_cell.length_c   1.000
_cell.angle_alpha   90.00
_cell.angle_beta   90.00
_cell.angle_gamma   90.00
#
_symmetry.space_group_name_H-M   'P 1'
#
loop_
_entity.id
_entity.type
_entity.pdbx_description
1 polymer ?
#
loop_
_entity_poly.entity_id
_entity_poly.type
_entity_poly.pdbx_seq_one_letter_code
_entity_poly.pdbx_strand_id
1 'polypeptide(L)'
;MHLDETKNGHSRDIALTTRAVELLKVMQRTSNQHCVFRLVSGTADTLFRKARDKVGISDLHFHDTRHEATTRLARKLDVLDLARMTGHKDTRSLMIDYNATATELASRLD
;
A
#
# COMPACT_ATOMS: atom_id res chain seq x y z
N MET A 1 -9.06 -9.79 -2.15
CA MET A 1 -8.06 -10.56 -1.39
C MET A 1 -8.43 -10.47 0.07
N HIS A 2 -8.54 -11.61 0.74
CA HIS A 2 -8.83 -11.67 2.16
C HIS A 2 -7.54 -11.50 2.97
N LEU A 3 -7.61 -10.72 4.04
CA LEU A 3 -6.54 -10.55 5.03
C LEU A 3 -7.08 -11.02 6.38
N ASP A 4 -6.62 -12.17 6.86
CA ASP A 4 -7.08 -12.75 8.14
C ASP A 4 -6.54 -11.97 9.34
N GLU A 5 -5.24 -11.69 9.34
CA GLU A 5 -4.54 -10.96 10.41
C GLU A 5 -4.01 -9.62 9.88
N THR A 6 -4.27 -8.56 10.63
CA THR A 6 -3.76 -7.22 10.33
C THR A 6 -3.21 -6.58 11.60
N LYS A 7 -2.40 -5.52 11.46
CA LYS A 7 -1.85 -4.76 12.61
C LYS A 7 -2.92 -4.33 13.62
N ASN A 8 -4.16 -4.15 13.16
CA ASN A 8 -5.28 -3.67 13.97
C ASN A 8 -6.23 -4.81 14.42
N GLY A 9 -5.84 -6.08 14.25
CA GLY A 9 -6.59 -7.23 14.75
C GLY A 9 -7.94 -7.50 14.07
N HIS A 10 -8.18 -6.90 12.91
CA HIS A 10 -9.44 -7.06 12.17
C HIS A 10 -9.16 -7.65 10.79
N SER A 11 -9.88 -8.71 10.44
CA SER A 11 -9.86 -9.26 9.09
C SER A 11 -10.60 -8.35 8.13
N ARG A 12 -10.19 -8.34 6.86
CA ARG A 12 -10.88 -7.55 5.83
C ARG A 12 -10.61 -8.08 4.43
N ASP A 13 -11.56 -7.80 3.55
CA ASP A 13 -11.37 -7.97 2.11
C ASP A 13 -10.93 -6.66 1.47
N ILE A 14 -9.89 -6.75 0.63
CA ILE A 14 -9.40 -5.64 -0.17
C ILE A 14 -9.58 -5.93 -1.67
N ALA A 15 -9.93 -4.89 -2.42
CA ALA A 15 -9.94 -4.95 -3.88
C ALA A 15 -8.51 -4.94 -4.41
N LEU A 16 -8.25 -5.67 -5.48
CA LEU A 16 -6.96 -5.65 -6.16
C LEU A 16 -7.17 -5.18 -7.60
N THR A 17 -6.22 -4.40 -8.11
CA THR A 17 -6.18 -4.09 -9.53
C THR A 17 -5.86 -5.37 -10.32
N THR A 18 -6.27 -5.42 -11.59
CA THR A 18 -5.93 -6.52 -12.50
C THR A 18 -4.41 -6.76 -12.52
N ARG A 19 -3.64 -5.68 -12.57
CA ARG A 19 -2.17 -5.75 -12.53
C ARG A 19 -1.62 -6.35 -11.24
N ALA A 20 -2.20 -6.02 -10.08
CA ALA A 20 -1.79 -6.63 -8.82
C ALA A 20 -2.09 -8.13 -8.82
N VAL A 21 -3.26 -8.56 -9.32
CA VAL A 21 -3.60 -9.98 -9.46
C VAL A 21 -2.62 -10.72 -10.37
N GLU A 22 -2.23 -10.14 -11.51
CA GLU A 22 -1.23 -10.72 -12.41
C GLU A 22 0.12 -10.93 -11.71
N LEU A 23 0.60 -9.93 -10.97
CA LEU A 23 1.87 -10.02 -10.24
C LEU A 23 1.82 -11.12 -9.18
N LEU A 24 0.73 -11.20 -8.41
CA LEU A 24 0.55 -12.26 -7.41
C LEU A 24 0.54 -13.65 -8.05
N LYS A 25 -0.11 -13.81 -9.21
CA LYS A 25 -0.11 -15.09 -9.95
C LYS A 25 1.29 -15.51 -10.39
N VAL A 26 2.14 -14.57 -10.81
CA VAL A 26 3.55 -14.87 -11.13
C VAL A 26 4.30 -15.36 -9.89
N MET A 27 4.11 -14.68 -8.75
CA MET A 27 4.77 -15.05 -7.50
C MET A 27 4.31 -16.41 -6.95
N GLN A 28 3.03 -16.74 -7.10
CA GLN A 28 2.45 -18.02 -6.67
C GLN A 28 2.96 -19.20 -7.50
N ARG A 29 3.19 -19.04 -8.80
CA ARG A 29 3.72 -20.12 -9.67
C ARG A 29 5.11 -20.62 -9.26
N THR A 30 5.86 -19.80 -8.52
CA THR A 30 7.21 -20.15 -8.02
C THR A 30 7.15 -20.83 -6.64
N SER A 31 5.97 -21.10 -6.09
CA SER A 31 5.77 -21.51 -4.70
C SER A 31 4.53 -22.40 -4.51
N ASN A 32 4.70 -23.68 -4.14
CA ASN A 32 3.61 -24.58 -3.74
C ASN A 32 3.07 -24.29 -2.31
N GLN A 33 3.12 -23.04 -1.84
CA GLN A 33 2.78 -22.67 -0.47
C GLN A 33 1.81 -21.49 -0.38
N HIS A 34 1.05 -21.44 0.72
CA HIS A 34 0.04 -20.42 1.05
C HIS A 34 0.61 -19.01 1.28
N CYS A 35 1.93 -18.82 1.28
CA CYS A 35 2.58 -17.53 1.49
C CYS A 35 3.10 -16.95 0.16
N VAL A 36 2.52 -15.84 -0.30
CA VAL A 36 2.96 -15.14 -1.53
C VAL A 36 4.32 -14.47 -1.33
N PHE A 37 4.56 -13.89 -0.16
CA PHE A 37 5.83 -13.28 0.21
C PHE A 37 6.59 -14.19 1.16
N ARG A 38 7.81 -14.59 0.78
CA ARG A 38 8.71 -15.45 1.58
C ARG A 38 9.70 -14.61 2.37
N LEU A 39 9.21 -13.54 3.00
CA LEU A 39 10.02 -12.59 3.75
C LEU A 39 9.34 -12.30 5.07
N VAL A 40 10.13 -12.24 6.14
CA VAL A 40 9.68 -11.61 7.39
C VAL A 40 9.80 -10.09 7.25
N SER A 41 8.98 -9.35 8.01
CA SER A 41 8.88 -7.89 7.91
C SER A 41 10.25 -7.17 7.97
N GLY A 42 11.12 -7.56 8.91
CA GLY A 42 12.46 -6.96 9.04
C GLY A 42 13.37 -7.20 7.83
N THR A 43 13.21 -8.32 7.13
CA THR A 43 13.95 -8.60 5.90
C THR A 43 13.42 -7.74 4.75
N ALA A 44 12.10 -7.58 4.63
CA ALA A 44 11.51 -6.72 3.62
C ALA A 44 11.99 -5.26 3.75
N ASP A 45 11.99 -4.74 4.98
CA ASP A 45 12.49 -3.40 5.30
C ASP A 45 14.00 -3.24 4.99
N THR A 46 14.81 -4.25 5.31
CA THR A 46 16.25 -4.26 4.96
C THR A 46 16.48 -4.30 3.45
N LEU A 47 15.74 -5.12 2.71
CA LEU A 47 15.84 -5.19 1.25
C LEU A 47 15.38 -3.89 0.59
N PHE A 48 14.34 -3.25 1.12
CA PHE A 48 13.89 -1.94 0.65
C PHE A 48 14.97 -0.88 0.83
N ARG A 49 15.58 -0.77 2.02
CA ARG A 49 16.69 0.17 2.25
C ARG A 49 17.85 -0.07 1.28
N LYS A 50 18.26 -1.32 1.07
CA LYS A 50 19.30 -1.66 0.10
C LYS A 50 18.95 -1.21 -1.32
N ALA A 51 17.69 -1.41 -1.74
CA ALA A 51 17.22 -0.98 -3.05
C ALA A 51 17.19 0.55 -3.19
N ARG A 52 16.72 1.26 -2.16
CA ARG A 52 16.74 2.73 -2.05
C ARG A 52 18.15 3.28 -2.13
N ASP A 53 19.07 2.75 -1.34
CA ASP A 53 20.46 3.22 -1.26
C ASP A 53 21.18 3.03 -2.60
N LYS A 54 20.88 1.93 -3.32
CA LYS A 54 21.40 1.67 -4.65
C LYS A 54 21.01 2.75 -5.68
N VAL A 55 19.87 3.40 -5.51
CA VAL A 55 19.40 4.47 -6.39
C VAL A 55 19.63 5.88 -5.81
N GLY A 56 20.31 5.98 -4.66
CA GLY A 56 20.73 7.26 -4.07
C GLY A 56 19.60 8.13 -3.51
N ILE A 57 18.44 7.55 -3.17
CA ILE A 57 17.32 8.32 -2.61
C ILE A 57 17.49 8.47 -1.10
N SER A 58 17.54 9.72 -0.63
CA SER A 58 17.56 10.07 0.79
C SER A 58 16.15 10.14 1.39
N ASP A 59 16.03 9.90 2.70
CA ASP A 59 14.82 10.12 3.51
C ASP A 59 13.55 9.38 3.04
N LEU A 60 13.71 8.31 2.26
CA LEU A 60 12.62 7.40 1.89
C LEU A 60 12.60 6.17 2.80
N HIS A 61 11.44 5.91 3.38
CA HIS A 61 11.17 4.80 4.28
C HIS A 61 10.18 3.81 3.67
N PHE A 62 10.17 2.57 4.17
CA PHE A 62 9.25 1.56 3.66
C PHE A 62 7.77 1.94 3.86
N HIS A 63 7.44 2.60 4.98
CA HIS A 63 6.06 3.02 5.26
C HIS A 63 5.57 4.14 4.34
N ASP A 64 6.46 4.92 3.72
CA ASP A 64 6.10 5.94 2.73
C ASP A 64 5.42 5.34 1.50
N THR A 65 5.65 4.05 1.22
CA THR A 65 4.91 3.33 0.17
C THR A 65 3.41 3.29 0.42
N ARG A 66 2.99 3.29 1.69
CA ARG A 66 1.58 3.36 2.10
C ARG A 66 1.02 4.77 1.98
N HIS A 67 1.80 5.78 2.36
CA HIS A 67 1.45 7.19 2.16
C HIS A 67 1.21 7.49 0.67
N GLU A 68 2.15 7.07 -0.18
CA GLU A 68 2.06 7.22 -1.63
C GLU A 68 0.85 6.45 -2.21
N ALA A 69 0.65 5.19 -1.80
CA ALA A 69 -0.50 4.41 -2.26
C ALA A 69 -1.84 5.06 -1.87
N THR A 70 -1.95 5.58 -0.64
CA THR A 70 -3.16 6.25 -0.15
C THR A 70 -3.44 7.52 -0.97
N THR A 71 -2.42 8.33 -1.20
CA THR A 71 -2.52 9.56 -2.00
C THR A 71 -2.95 9.29 -3.44
N ARG A 72 -2.41 8.24 -4.07
CA ARG A 72 -2.80 7.82 -5.42
C ARG A 72 -4.22 7.24 -5.48
N LEU A 73 -4.61 6.44 -4.49
CA LEU A 73 -5.94 5.82 -4.44
C LEU A 73 -7.03 6.83 -4.13
N ALA A 74 -6.75 7.89 -3.39
CA ALA A 74 -7.66 9.00 -3.13
C ALA A 74 -8.10 9.77 -4.40
N ARG A 75 -7.48 9.48 -5.56
CA ARG A 75 -7.91 10.01 -6.87
C ARG A 75 -8.94 9.12 -7.57
N LYS A 76 -9.16 7.91 -7.04
CA LYS A 76 -9.97 6.86 -7.67
C LYS A 76 -11.11 6.37 -6.78
N LEU A 77 -10.96 6.51 -5.47
CA LEU A 77 -11.89 6.04 -4.46
C LEU A 77 -12.39 7.23 -3.65
N ASP A 78 -13.65 7.17 -3.24
CA ASP A 78 -14.16 8.08 -2.22
C ASP A 78 -13.51 7.80 -0.85
N VAL A 79 -13.75 8.69 0.12
CA VAL A 79 -13.06 8.63 1.42
C VAL A 79 -13.38 7.36 2.21
N LEU A 80 -14.60 6.82 2.09
CA LEU A 80 -15.04 5.64 2.84
C LEU A 80 -14.45 4.37 2.22
N ASP A 81 -14.50 4.27 0.89
CA ASP A 81 -13.88 3.19 0.14
C ASP A 81 -12.36 3.21 0.31
N LEU A 82 -11.74 4.40 0.31
CA LEU A 82 -10.32 4.56 0.57
C LEU A 82 -9.96 4.07 1.97
N ALA A 83 -10.70 4.49 3.00
CA ALA A 83 -10.48 4.06 4.38
C ALA A 83 -10.58 2.53 4.51
N ARG A 84 -11.60 1.92 3.90
CA ARG A 84 -11.78 0.47 3.90
C ARG A 84 -10.64 -0.26 3.16
N MET A 85 -10.24 0.26 2.00
CA MET A 85 -9.18 -0.31 1.16
C MET A 85 -7.82 -0.30 1.86
N THR A 86 -7.48 0.82 2.50
CA THR A 86 -6.20 1.02 3.18
C THR A 86 -6.21 0.47 4.61
N GLY A 87 -7.39 0.25 5.20
CA GLY A 87 -7.56 -0.34 6.52
C GLY A 87 -7.50 0.66 7.67
N HIS A 88 -7.94 1.91 7.45
CA HIS A 88 -8.17 2.87 8.53
C HIS A 88 -9.56 2.66 9.14
N LYS A 89 -9.61 2.61 10.48
CA LYS A 89 -10.85 2.50 11.25
C LYS A 89 -11.54 3.86 11.42
N ASP A 90 -10.75 4.91 11.59
CA ASP A 90 -11.22 6.30 11.57
C ASP A 90 -10.67 6.99 10.31
N THR A 91 -11.55 7.59 9.53
CA THR A 91 -11.23 8.43 8.38
C THR A 91 -10.25 9.56 8.72
N ARG A 92 -10.24 10.07 9.96
CA ARG A 92 -9.25 11.09 10.37
C ARG A 92 -7.82 10.59 10.26
N SER A 93 -7.59 9.29 10.46
CA SER A 93 -6.27 8.70 10.33
C SER A 93 -5.76 8.69 8.88
N LEU A 94 -6.63 8.84 7.87
CA LEU A 94 -6.20 9.01 6.49
C LEU A 94 -5.39 10.29 6.30
N MET A 95 -5.60 11.33 7.12
CA MET A 95 -4.84 12.58 7.04
C MET A 95 -3.34 12.41 7.35
N ILE A 96 -2.95 11.29 7.97
CA ILE A 96 -1.54 10.95 8.17
C ILE A 96 -0.93 10.43 6.85
N ASP A 97 -1.71 9.69 6.07
CA ASP A 97 -1.23 9.01 4.86
C ASP A 97 -1.53 9.76 3.56
N TYR A 98 -2.51 10.66 3.56
CA TYR A 98 -2.91 11.45 2.43
C TYR A 98 -2.10 12.74 2.35
N ASN A 99 -1.30 12.89 1.28
CA ASN A 99 -0.42 14.03 1.09
C ASN A 99 -0.52 14.58 -0.35
N ALA A 100 -1.74 14.98 -0.77
CA ALA A 100 -1.92 15.61 -2.08
C ALA A 100 -1.37 17.05 -2.07
N THR A 101 -0.64 17.41 -3.12
CA THR A 101 -0.13 18.79 -3.25
C THR A 101 -1.22 19.76 -3.69
N ALA A 102 -1.04 21.06 -3.43
CA ALA A 102 -1.97 22.09 -3.90
C ALA A 102 -2.21 22.01 -5.43
N THR A 103 -1.15 21.74 -6.21
CA THR A 103 -1.24 21.54 -7.66
C THR A 103 -2.12 20.35 -8.02
N GLU A 104 -1.99 19.23 -7.30
CA GLU A 104 -2.81 18.03 -7.52
C GLU A 104 -4.25 18.16 -7.04
N LEU A 105 -4.53 19.10 -6.14
CA LEU A 105 -5.88 19.47 -5.75
C LEU A 105 -6.50 20.39 -6.79
N ALA A 106 -5.75 21.40 -7.25
CA ALA A 106 -6.18 22.32 -8.30
C ALA A 106 -6.59 21.58 -9.58
N SER A 107 -5.84 20.56 -9.99
CA SER A 107 -6.15 19.74 -11.17
C SER A 107 -7.43 18.89 -11.05
N ARG A 108 -8.18 18.98 -9.95
CA ARG A 108 -9.46 18.27 -9.74
C ARG A 108 -10.65 19.22 -9.65
N LEU A 109 -10.40 20.53 -9.53
CA LEU A 109 -11.45 21.53 -9.38
C LEU A 109 -12.02 21.95 -10.75
N ASP A 110 -11.18 21.89 -11.78
CA ASP A 110 -11.47 22.20 -13.18
C ASP A 110 -11.24 20.96 -14.07
#